data_AF-A0AA38UEX8-F1
#
_entry.id   AF-A0AA38UEX8-F1
#
_cell.length_a   1.000
_cell.length_b   1.000
_cell.length_c   1.000
_cell.angle_alpha   90.00
_cell.angle_beta   90.00
_cell.angle_gamma   90.00
#
_symmetry.space_group_name_H-M   'P 1'
#
loop_
_entity.id
_entity.type
_entity.pdbx_description
1 polymer ?
#
loop_
_entity_poly.entity_id
_entity_poly.type
_entity_poly.pdbx_seq_one_letter_code
_entity_poly.pdbx_strand_id
1 'polypeptide(L)'
;MENHLDALLHSNLAPSEEDIDHIMDIRSESAPELDRMNTEVMRLEFALRSAKAKRNELQKKYDIHRSILSPLRRCSTEILQQIFTWTLEPFPLLASHESPLLLGQVCSRWRSIALRTPELWNAVHVVISTGQELDLEYSRCRNATLHAWLQRAGARPLYLSLHFEDPYDVGQQDVPQVTDALEVLVPFCKQWKYLNLQVHNPSVPVLEALRGLDVPLLESVIILRHVSWEDDFDDDRARYPSFLSTAPSLC
;
A
#
# COMPACT_ATOMS: atom_id res chain seq x y z
N MET A 1 50.47 17.53 -36.12
CA MET A 1 49.25 18.31 -36.41
C MET A 1 48.16 18.03 -35.38
N GLU A 2 47.87 16.77 -35.01
CA GLU A 2 46.91 16.46 -33.92
C GLU A 2 47.16 17.23 -32.60
N ASN A 3 48.43 17.41 -32.18
CA ASN A 3 48.80 18.13 -30.95
C ASN A 3 48.40 19.63 -30.90
N HIS A 4 48.20 20.31 -32.04
CA HIS A 4 47.91 21.75 -32.07
C HIS A 4 46.41 22.03 -32.00
N LEU A 5 45.59 21.19 -32.65
CA LEU A 5 44.14 21.19 -32.50
C LEU A 5 43.70 20.83 -31.07
N ASP A 6 44.42 19.90 -30.41
CA ASP A 6 44.18 19.52 -29.02
C ASP A 6 44.45 20.68 -28.04
N ALA A 7 45.50 21.48 -28.31
CA ALA A 7 45.77 22.69 -27.54
C ALA A 7 44.69 23.78 -27.72
N LEU A 8 44.10 23.89 -28.92
CA LEU A 8 42.96 24.79 -29.19
C LEU A 8 41.66 24.31 -28.52
N LEU A 9 41.47 22.99 -28.35
CA LEU A 9 40.32 22.42 -27.63
C LEU A 9 40.38 22.68 -26.12
N HIS A 10 41.59 22.88 -25.57
CA HIS A 10 41.84 23.01 -24.13
C HIS A 10 42.35 24.40 -23.71
N SER A 11 42.31 25.40 -24.60
CA SER A 11 42.69 26.79 -24.30
C SER A 11 41.74 27.80 -24.94
N ASN A 12 41.78 29.06 -24.49
CA ASN A 12 41.01 30.17 -25.07
C ASN A 12 41.77 30.89 -26.22
N LEU A 13 42.71 30.22 -26.87
CA LEU A 13 43.47 30.80 -27.98
C LEU A 13 42.60 30.85 -29.24
N ALA A 14 42.68 31.96 -29.98
CA ALA A 14 42.00 32.07 -31.27
C ALA A 14 42.72 31.20 -32.32
N PRO A 15 41.99 30.41 -33.14
CA PRO A 15 42.60 29.62 -34.21
C PRO A 15 43.19 30.53 -35.29
N SER A 16 44.31 30.11 -35.88
CA SER A 16 44.89 30.80 -37.05
C SER A 16 44.07 30.54 -38.32
N GLU A 17 44.28 31.30 -39.40
CA GLU A 17 43.60 31.05 -40.69
C GLU A 17 43.86 29.64 -41.23
N GLU A 18 45.09 29.13 -41.07
CA GLU A 18 45.47 27.76 -41.46
C GLU A 18 44.75 26.70 -40.61
N ASP A 19 44.55 26.97 -39.32
CA ASP A 19 43.75 26.10 -38.43
C ASP A 19 42.27 26.10 -38.84
N ILE A 20 41.73 27.26 -39.21
CA ILE A 20 40.34 27.41 -39.66
C ILE A 20 40.12 26.62 -40.96
N ASP A 21 41.00 26.79 -41.95
CA ASP A 21 40.91 26.07 -43.23
C ASP A 21 41.00 24.56 -43.01
N HIS A 22 41.95 24.11 -42.19
CA HIS A 22 42.09 22.69 -41.87
C HIS A 22 40.86 22.10 -41.14
N ILE A 23 40.28 22.83 -40.19
CA ILE A 23 39.04 22.41 -39.48
C ILE A 23 37.85 22.38 -40.45
N MET A 24 37.76 23.34 -41.38
CA MET A 24 36.70 23.36 -42.39
C MET A 24 36.82 22.17 -43.34
N ASP A 25 38.02 21.81 -43.77
CA ASP A 25 38.27 20.63 -44.60
C ASP A 25 37.86 19.35 -43.87
N ILE A 26 38.34 19.13 -42.64
CA ILE A 26 37.97 17.95 -41.81
C ILE A 26 36.45 17.86 -41.64
N ARG A 27 35.80 19.00 -41.37
CA ARG A 27 34.35 19.07 -41.22
C ARG A 27 33.63 18.72 -42.53
N SER A 28 34.12 19.19 -43.67
CA SER A 28 33.55 18.90 -44.98
C SER A 28 33.67 17.43 -45.35
N GLU A 29 34.80 16.80 -45.02
CA GLU A 29 35.07 15.38 -45.25
C GLU A 29 34.19 14.48 -44.36
N SER A 30 33.99 14.88 -43.10
CA SER A 30 33.25 14.09 -42.10
C SER A 30 31.72 14.27 -42.15
N ALA A 31 31.24 15.41 -42.66
CA ALA A 31 29.80 15.72 -42.78
C ALA A 31 28.96 14.64 -43.50
N PRO A 32 29.34 14.11 -44.67
CA PRO A 32 28.52 13.11 -45.36
C PRO A 32 28.44 11.78 -44.61
N GLU A 33 29.49 11.38 -43.89
CA GLU A 33 29.48 10.18 -43.06
C GLU A 33 28.57 10.37 -41.84
N LEU A 34 28.62 11.54 -41.20
CA LEU A 34 27.73 11.90 -40.10
C LEU A 34 26.25 11.89 -40.53
N ASP A 35 25.93 12.47 -41.68
CA ASP A 35 24.55 12.48 -42.23
C ASP A 35 24.07 11.07 -42.57
N ARG A 36 24.96 10.22 -43.09
CA ARG A 36 24.67 8.80 -43.34
C ARG A 36 24.35 8.07 -42.04
N MET A 37 25.15 8.26 -40.99
CA MET A 37 24.90 7.64 -39.69
C MET A 37 23.62 8.16 -39.04
N ASN A 38 23.34 9.46 -39.11
CA ASN A 38 22.08 10.04 -38.63
C ASN A 38 20.86 9.42 -39.34
N THR A 39 20.96 9.22 -40.66
CA THR A 39 19.90 8.56 -41.44
C THR A 39 19.71 7.11 -41.00
N GLU A 40 20.79 6.37 -40.76
CA GLU A 40 20.71 4.98 -40.28
C GLU A 40 20.13 4.90 -38.87
N VAL A 41 20.51 5.81 -37.97
CA VAL A 41 19.89 5.93 -36.63
C VAL A 41 18.40 6.14 -36.76
N MET A 42 17.94 7.10 -37.57
CA MET A 42 16.52 7.35 -37.79
C MET A 42 15.80 6.10 -38.35
N ARG A 43 16.43 5.39 -39.29
CA ARG A 43 15.90 4.16 -39.89
C ARG A 43 15.75 3.05 -38.86
N LEU A 44 16.77 2.83 -38.04
CA LEU A 44 16.77 1.79 -37.00
C LEU A 44 15.78 2.13 -35.88
N GLU A 45 15.69 3.38 -35.45
CA GLU A 45 14.69 3.83 -34.47
C GLU A 45 13.27 3.64 -34.99
N PHE A 46 13.02 3.92 -36.27
CA PHE A 46 11.74 3.65 -36.90
C PHE A 46 11.43 2.14 -36.94
N ALA A 47 12.39 1.33 -37.37
CA ALA A 47 12.25 -0.12 -37.40
C ALA A 47 11.99 -0.70 -35.99
N LEU A 48 12.70 -0.21 -34.98
CA LEU A 48 12.54 -0.60 -33.58
C LEU A 48 11.15 -0.22 -33.06
N ARG A 49 10.67 0.99 -33.35
CA ARG A 49 9.31 1.42 -32.98
C ARG A 49 8.25 0.53 -33.61
N SER A 50 8.39 0.22 -34.90
CA SER A 50 7.48 -0.67 -35.62
C SER A 50 7.50 -2.10 -35.05
N ALA A 51 8.67 -2.66 -34.79
CA ALA A 51 8.83 -3.98 -34.19
C ALA A 51 8.24 -4.04 -32.77
N LYS A 52 8.48 -3.01 -31.93
CA LYS A 52 7.88 -2.91 -30.60
C LYS A 52 6.35 -2.82 -30.67
N ALA A 53 5.80 -2.04 -31.60
CA ALA A 53 4.36 -1.96 -31.81
C ALA A 53 3.78 -3.33 -32.20
N LYS A 54 4.42 -4.04 -33.13
CA LYS A 54 3.98 -5.37 -33.54
C LYS A 54 4.07 -6.40 -32.42
N ARG A 55 5.17 -6.40 -31.66
CA ARG A 55 5.35 -7.23 -30.48
C ARG A 55 4.24 -6.96 -29.45
N ASN A 56 3.93 -5.69 -29.17
CA ASN A 56 2.86 -5.33 -28.22
C ASN A 56 1.48 -5.83 -28.67
N GLU A 57 1.19 -5.76 -29.97
CA GLU A 57 -0.05 -6.30 -30.55
C GLU A 57 -0.13 -7.82 -30.38
N LEU A 58 0.95 -8.54 -30.67
CA LEU A 58 1.02 -9.99 -30.50
C LEU A 58 0.96 -10.40 -29.03
N GLN A 59 1.64 -9.67 -28.15
CA GLN A 59 1.60 -9.89 -26.70
C GLN A 59 0.16 -9.78 -26.18
N LYS A 60 -0.58 -8.74 -26.57
CA LYS A 60 -2.00 -8.59 -26.21
C LYS A 60 -2.83 -9.80 -26.66
N LYS A 61 -2.66 -10.26 -27.90
CA LYS A 61 -3.36 -11.45 -28.43
C LYS A 61 -3.00 -12.72 -27.64
N TYR A 62 -1.73 -12.91 -27.33
CA TYR A 62 -1.24 -14.03 -26.54
C TYR A 62 -1.81 -14.01 -25.12
N ASP A 63 -1.80 -12.85 -24.45
CA ASP A 63 -2.31 -12.69 -23.09
C ASP A 63 -3.82 -12.95 -23.01
N ILE A 64 -4.59 -12.55 -24.03
CA ILE A 64 -6.02 -12.89 -24.13
C ILE A 64 -6.19 -14.41 -24.15
N HIS A 65 -5.52 -15.11 -25.07
CA HIS A 65 -5.64 -16.58 -25.18
C HIS A 65 -5.13 -17.30 -23.92
N ARG A 66 -3.99 -16.87 -23.37
CA ARG A 66 -3.45 -17.38 -22.10
C ARG A 66 -4.42 -17.18 -20.96
N SER A 67 -5.08 -16.03 -20.88
CA SER A 67 -6.09 -15.76 -19.84
C SER A 67 -7.29 -16.69 -19.99
N ILE A 68 -7.76 -16.97 -21.21
CA ILE A 68 -8.90 -17.85 -21.51
C ILE A 68 -8.57 -19.29 -21.13
N LEU A 69 -7.34 -19.73 -21.42
CA LEU A 69 -6.86 -21.08 -21.13
C LEU A 69 -6.33 -21.24 -19.69
N SER A 70 -6.41 -20.19 -18.86
CA SER A 70 -5.90 -20.24 -17.49
C SER A 70 -6.61 -21.35 -16.69
N PRO A 71 -5.85 -22.28 -16.08
CA PRO A 71 -6.42 -23.34 -15.23
C PRO A 71 -7.31 -22.80 -14.10
N LEU A 72 -7.03 -21.58 -13.64
CA LEU A 72 -7.80 -20.89 -12.60
C LEU A 72 -9.25 -20.62 -13.03
N ARG A 73 -9.56 -20.58 -14.33
CA ARG A 73 -10.95 -20.48 -14.82
C ARG A 73 -11.76 -21.76 -14.59
N ARG A 74 -11.09 -22.92 -14.49
CA ARG A 74 -11.71 -24.23 -14.25
C ARG A 74 -11.65 -24.68 -12.80
N CYS A 75 -10.81 -24.03 -11.99
CA CYS A 75 -10.76 -24.25 -10.55
C CYS A 75 -12.14 -24.04 -9.92
N SER A 76 -12.58 -24.90 -8.99
CA SER A 76 -13.87 -24.70 -8.33
C SER A 76 -13.82 -23.49 -7.39
N THR A 77 -14.99 -22.99 -6.98
CA THR A 77 -15.07 -21.85 -6.06
C THR A 77 -14.45 -22.20 -4.71
N GLU A 78 -14.69 -23.41 -4.21
CA GLU A 78 -14.23 -23.89 -2.90
C GLU A 78 -12.70 -23.93 -2.83
N ILE A 79 -12.05 -24.43 -3.89
CA ILE A 79 -10.59 -24.47 -3.96
C ILE A 79 -10.02 -23.06 -4.05
N LEU A 80 -10.67 -22.14 -4.78
CA LEU A 80 -10.24 -20.74 -4.80
C LEU A 80 -10.40 -20.07 -3.42
N GLN A 81 -11.49 -20.34 -2.70
CA GLN A 81 -11.69 -19.85 -1.33
C GLN A 81 -10.57 -20.36 -0.40
N GLN A 82 -10.24 -21.64 -0.49
CA GLN A 82 -9.16 -22.22 0.31
C GLN A 82 -7.80 -21.61 -0.03
N ILE A 83 -7.49 -21.43 -1.32
CA ILE A 83 -6.28 -20.72 -1.75
C ILE A 83 -6.26 -19.30 -1.19
N PHE A 84 -7.37 -18.56 -1.25
CA PHE A 84 -7.44 -17.19 -0.73
C PHE A 84 -7.17 -17.14 0.77
N THR A 85 -7.69 -18.10 1.55
CA THR A 85 -7.40 -18.15 2.99
C THR A 85 -5.92 -18.39 3.30
N TRP A 86 -5.18 -19.05 2.42
CA TRP A 86 -3.72 -19.26 2.56
C TRP A 86 -2.89 -18.04 2.14
N THR A 87 -3.51 -17.03 1.54
CA THR A 87 -2.84 -15.78 1.15
C THR A 87 -3.03 -14.66 2.17
N LEU A 88 -3.67 -14.93 3.31
CA LEU A 88 -3.90 -13.95 4.35
C LEU A 88 -2.71 -13.92 5.32
N GLU A 89 -2.28 -12.70 5.63
CA GLU A 89 -1.50 -12.46 6.83
C GLU A 89 -2.37 -12.68 8.08
N PRO A 90 -1.78 -12.96 9.25
CA PRO A 90 -2.54 -13.14 10.50
C PRO A 90 -3.45 -11.96 10.84
N PHE A 91 -2.99 -10.74 10.52
CA PHE A 91 -3.73 -9.50 10.67
C PHE A 91 -3.54 -8.64 9.42
N PRO A 92 -4.41 -8.79 8.40
CA PRO A 92 -4.26 -8.06 7.17
C PRO A 92 -4.46 -6.55 7.39
N LEU A 93 -3.55 -5.73 6.84
CA LEU A 93 -3.70 -4.28 6.83
C LEU A 93 -4.94 -3.88 6.04
N LEU A 94 -5.63 -2.84 6.52
CA LEU A 94 -6.72 -2.17 5.81
C LEU A 94 -6.16 -1.35 4.62
N ALA A 95 -5.56 -2.02 3.64
CA ALA A 95 -4.92 -1.39 2.49
C ALA A 95 -5.27 -2.11 1.17
N SER A 96 -5.37 -1.34 0.09
CA SER A 96 -5.77 -1.85 -1.22
C SER A 96 -4.76 -2.83 -1.83
N HIS A 97 -3.49 -2.76 -1.42
CA HIS A 97 -2.42 -3.62 -1.88
C HIS A 97 -2.25 -4.90 -1.06
N GLU A 98 -3.11 -5.12 -0.05
CA GLU A 98 -3.06 -6.29 0.82
C GLU A 98 -4.28 -7.20 0.65
N SER A 99 -4.11 -8.50 0.90
CA SER A 99 -5.22 -9.46 0.91
C SER A 99 -6.15 -9.16 2.10
N PRO A 100 -7.48 -9.29 1.93
CA PRO A 100 -8.19 -9.82 0.78
C PRO A 100 -8.56 -8.77 -0.28
N LEU A 101 -8.28 -7.48 -0.08
CA LEU A 101 -8.64 -6.43 -1.05
C LEU A 101 -7.90 -6.60 -2.38
N LEU A 102 -6.63 -7.01 -2.34
CA LEU A 102 -5.81 -7.32 -3.51
C LEU A 102 -6.44 -8.42 -4.39
N LEU A 103 -7.04 -9.45 -3.78
CA LEU A 103 -7.73 -10.53 -4.51
C LEU A 103 -8.90 -9.98 -5.35
N GLY A 104 -9.56 -8.93 -4.85
CA GLY A 104 -10.61 -8.21 -5.54
C GLY A 104 -10.15 -7.45 -6.79
N GLN A 105 -8.85 -7.25 -6.98
CA GLN A 105 -8.29 -6.51 -8.13
C GLN A 105 -7.92 -7.42 -9.30
N VAL A 106 -7.82 -8.74 -9.08
CA VAL A 106 -7.37 -9.70 -10.10
C VAL A 106 -8.39 -9.87 -11.22
N CYS A 107 -9.64 -10.23 -10.88
CA CYS A 107 -10.74 -10.33 -11.84
C CYS A 107 -12.11 -10.28 -11.12
N SER A 108 -13.19 -10.10 -11.89
CA SER A 108 -14.56 -10.04 -11.36
C SER A 108 -14.96 -11.31 -10.60
N ARG A 109 -14.52 -12.48 -11.07
CA ARG A 109 -14.78 -13.77 -10.40
C ARG A 109 -14.10 -13.84 -9.03
N TRP A 110 -12.83 -13.47 -8.95
CA TRP A 110 -12.08 -13.48 -7.69
C TRP A 110 -12.67 -12.50 -6.69
N ARG A 111 -13.04 -11.29 -7.15
CA ARG A 111 -13.78 -10.32 -6.34
C ARG A 111 -15.07 -10.89 -5.79
N SER A 112 -15.89 -11.53 -6.63
CA SER A 112 -17.16 -12.13 -6.19
C SER A 112 -16.95 -13.23 -5.15
N ILE A 113 -15.94 -14.07 -5.34
CA ILE A 113 -15.59 -15.12 -4.38
C ILE A 113 -15.10 -14.50 -3.07
N ALA A 114 -14.13 -13.59 -3.12
CA ALA A 114 -13.57 -12.95 -1.93
C ALA A 114 -14.64 -12.24 -1.10
N LEU A 115 -15.52 -11.47 -1.73
CA LEU A 115 -16.62 -10.77 -1.06
C LEU A 115 -17.65 -11.72 -0.40
N ARG A 116 -17.76 -12.96 -0.87
CA ARG A 116 -18.70 -13.98 -0.36
C ARG A 116 -18.04 -15.00 0.57
N THR A 117 -16.81 -14.75 1.01
CA THR A 117 -16.02 -15.66 1.85
C THR A 117 -15.72 -14.96 3.18
N PRO A 118 -16.62 -15.03 4.17
CA PRO A 118 -16.50 -14.30 5.43
C PRO A 118 -15.20 -14.58 6.19
N GLU A 119 -14.60 -15.76 5.99
CA GLU A 119 -13.30 -16.19 6.51
C GLU A 119 -12.19 -15.18 6.20
N LEU A 120 -12.29 -14.47 5.06
CA LEU A 120 -11.25 -13.53 4.63
C LEU A 120 -11.32 -12.19 5.35
N TRP A 121 -12.42 -11.89 6.05
CA TRP A 121 -12.73 -10.57 6.58
C TRP A 121 -12.80 -10.55 8.10
N ASN A 122 -12.52 -11.67 8.77
CA ASN A 122 -12.66 -11.77 10.22
C ASN A 122 -11.47 -11.20 11.01
N ALA A 123 -10.39 -10.80 10.34
CA ALA A 123 -9.25 -10.12 10.93
C ALA A 123 -8.97 -8.81 10.17
N VAL A 124 -8.51 -7.78 10.89
CA VAL A 124 -8.08 -6.50 10.28
C VAL A 124 -7.11 -5.75 11.19
N HIS A 125 -6.07 -5.18 10.59
CA HIS A 125 -5.16 -4.21 11.21
C HIS A 125 -5.38 -2.82 10.60
N VAL A 126 -5.60 -1.83 11.46
CA VAL A 126 -5.88 -0.44 11.05
C VAL A 126 -4.79 0.46 11.62
N VAL A 127 -4.08 1.16 10.73
CA VAL A 127 -3.13 2.20 11.11
C VAL A 127 -3.81 3.57 11.02
N ILE A 128 -3.67 4.37 12.08
CA ILE A 128 -4.20 5.73 12.18
C ILE A 128 -3.01 6.65 12.38
N SER A 129 -2.71 7.48 11.37
CA SER A 129 -1.55 8.38 11.42
C SER A 129 -1.96 9.86 11.49
N THR A 130 -1.23 10.66 12.26
CA THR A 130 -1.39 12.13 12.34
C THR A 130 -0.44 12.82 11.38
N GLY A 131 -0.84 12.98 10.12
CA GLY A 131 0.03 13.63 9.14
C GLY A 131 -0.66 14.09 7.87
N GLN A 132 -0.74 15.41 7.72
CA GLN A 132 -1.15 16.21 6.55
C GLN A 132 -2.66 16.45 6.37
N GLU A 133 -2.96 17.63 5.81
CA GLU A 133 -4.25 18.30 5.57
C GLU A 133 -5.28 17.52 4.69
N LEU A 134 -5.17 16.19 4.62
CA LEU A 134 -6.09 15.24 3.95
C LEU A 134 -7.02 14.51 4.94
N ASP A 135 -7.07 14.98 6.18
CA ASP A 135 -7.34 14.17 7.38
C ASP A 135 -8.79 13.66 7.49
N LEU A 136 -9.77 14.46 7.05
CA LEU A 136 -11.20 14.11 7.18
C LEU A 136 -11.69 13.15 6.09
N GLU A 137 -11.32 13.39 4.82
CA GLU A 137 -11.77 12.54 3.71
C GLU A 137 -11.11 11.17 3.78
N TYR A 138 -9.82 11.12 4.10
CA TYR A 138 -9.09 9.87 4.30
C TYR A 138 -9.69 9.07 5.46
N SER A 139 -9.93 9.71 6.61
CA SER A 139 -10.55 9.04 7.76
C SER A 139 -11.96 8.53 7.44
N ARG A 140 -12.77 9.30 6.70
CA ARG A 140 -14.09 8.84 6.22
C ARG A 140 -13.97 7.63 5.31
N CYS A 141 -13.05 7.64 4.34
CA CYS A 141 -12.86 6.52 3.41
C CYS A 141 -12.35 5.27 4.14
N ARG A 142 -11.40 5.44 5.08
CA ARG A 142 -10.91 4.37 5.96
C ARG A 142 -12.05 3.77 6.77
N ASN A 143 -12.84 4.60 7.44
CA ASN A 143 -13.94 4.16 8.29
C ASN A 143 -15.06 3.47 7.48
N ALA A 144 -15.39 3.98 6.28
CA ALA A 144 -16.32 3.31 5.37
C ALA A 144 -15.79 1.95 4.89
N THR A 145 -14.49 1.87 4.60
CA THR A 145 -13.84 0.60 4.21
C THR A 145 -13.82 -0.40 5.36
N LEU A 146 -13.48 0.06 6.56
CA LEU A 146 -13.52 -0.73 7.79
C LEU A 146 -14.94 -1.24 8.07
N HIS A 147 -15.95 -0.39 7.98
CA HIS A 147 -17.34 -0.83 8.15
C HIS A 147 -17.74 -1.92 7.14
N ALA A 148 -17.42 -1.73 5.86
CA ALA A 148 -17.68 -2.72 4.82
C ALA A 148 -16.90 -4.02 5.05
N TRP A 149 -15.70 -3.94 5.63
CA TRP A 149 -14.91 -5.10 6.02
C TRP A 149 -15.62 -5.92 7.10
N LEU A 150 -16.03 -5.28 8.19
CA LEU A 150 -16.73 -5.92 9.30
C LEU A 150 -18.07 -6.55 8.87
N GLN A 151 -18.83 -5.86 8.00
CA GLN A 151 -20.06 -6.43 7.44
C GLN A 151 -19.82 -7.74 6.67
N ARG A 152 -18.68 -7.85 5.97
CA ARG A 152 -18.33 -9.07 5.21
C ARG A 152 -17.90 -10.23 6.10
N ALA A 153 -17.39 -9.96 7.30
CA ALA A 153 -17.07 -10.99 8.28
C ALA A 153 -18.32 -11.76 8.75
N GLY A 154 -19.51 -11.17 8.60
CA GLY A 154 -20.78 -11.80 8.93
C GLY A 154 -20.92 -12.01 10.44
N ALA A 155 -21.14 -13.27 10.85
CA ALA A 155 -21.29 -13.64 12.27
C ALA A 155 -20.01 -14.26 12.87
N ARG A 156 -18.87 -14.12 12.18
CA ARG A 156 -17.61 -14.73 12.61
C ARG A 156 -16.97 -13.98 13.78
N PRO A 157 -16.19 -14.67 14.62
CA PRO A 157 -15.36 -14.01 15.63
C PRO A 157 -14.35 -13.08 14.96
N LEU A 158 -14.24 -11.85 15.48
CA LEU A 158 -13.41 -10.78 14.96
C LEU A 158 -12.07 -10.66 15.70
N TYR A 159 -11.01 -10.45 14.92
CA TYR A 159 -9.64 -10.23 15.37
C TYR A 159 -9.21 -8.83 14.94
N LEU A 160 -9.23 -7.89 15.88
CA LEU A 160 -9.10 -6.47 15.59
C LEU A 160 -7.77 -5.95 16.14
N SER A 161 -7.06 -5.17 15.34
CA SER A 161 -5.89 -4.43 15.77
C SER A 161 -5.95 -3.00 15.25
N LEU A 162 -5.81 -2.04 16.16
CA LEU A 162 -5.69 -0.62 15.85
C LEU A 162 -4.36 -0.10 16.38
N HIS A 163 -3.60 0.51 15.50
CA HIS A 163 -2.30 1.10 15.80
C HIS A 163 -2.33 2.59 15.46
N PHE A 164 -1.96 3.40 16.44
CA PHE A 164 -1.79 4.83 16.26
C PHE A 164 -0.32 5.16 16.01
N GLU A 165 -0.04 5.87 14.92
CA GLU A 165 1.29 6.29 14.49
C GLU A 165 1.36 7.83 14.49
N ASP A 166 2.18 8.43 15.35
CA ASP A 166 2.47 9.87 15.31
C ASP A 166 3.87 10.11 14.72
N PRO A 167 4.00 10.36 13.41
CA PRO A 167 5.30 10.54 12.78
C PRO A 167 6.00 11.86 13.16
N TYR A 168 5.29 12.78 13.83
CA TYR A 168 5.81 14.11 14.15
C TYR A 168 5.92 14.37 15.66
N ASP A 169 5.55 13.38 16.48
CA ASP A 169 5.61 13.44 17.95
C ASP A 169 5.07 14.78 18.51
N VAL A 170 3.96 15.26 17.93
CA VAL A 170 3.46 16.62 18.17
C VAL A 170 2.69 16.72 19.49
N GLY A 171 2.53 15.60 20.20
CA GLY A 171 2.14 15.59 21.60
C GLY A 171 0.76 15.03 21.88
N GLN A 172 0.76 13.89 22.58
CA GLN A 172 0.02 13.57 23.81
C GLN A 172 -1.52 13.48 23.81
N GLN A 173 -2.25 13.67 22.71
CA GLN A 173 -3.68 13.39 22.66
C GLN A 173 -4.05 12.40 21.54
N ASP A 174 -4.84 11.38 21.89
CA ASP A 174 -5.55 10.61 20.87
C ASP A 174 -6.38 11.57 20.03
N VAL A 175 -6.19 11.52 18.72
CA VAL A 175 -6.94 12.36 17.78
C VAL A 175 -8.35 11.79 17.52
N PRO A 176 -9.33 12.63 17.16
CA PRO A 176 -10.72 12.24 16.87
C PRO A 176 -10.86 10.98 15.99
N GLN A 177 -9.92 10.78 15.07
CA GLN A 177 -9.82 9.66 14.14
C GLN A 177 -9.79 8.29 14.83
N VAL A 178 -9.19 8.19 16.03
CA VAL A 178 -9.17 6.96 16.83
C VAL A 178 -10.57 6.67 17.35
N THR A 179 -11.22 7.68 17.94
CA THR A 179 -12.61 7.57 18.41
C THR A 179 -13.55 7.22 17.26
N ASP A 180 -13.45 7.90 16.12
CA ASP A 180 -14.26 7.64 14.93
C ASP A 180 -14.09 6.19 14.42
N ALA A 181 -12.87 5.66 14.48
CA ALA A 181 -12.61 4.27 14.10
C ALA A 181 -13.24 3.29 15.11
N LEU A 182 -13.14 3.56 16.41
CA LEU A 182 -13.78 2.76 17.45
C LEU A 182 -15.31 2.76 17.33
N GLU A 183 -15.92 3.90 17.01
CA GLU A 183 -17.36 4.01 16.74
C GLU A 183 -17.83 3.09 15.61
N VAL A 184 -16.97 2.80 14.62
CA VAL A 184 -17.26 1.82 13.56
C VAL A 184 -17.18 0.38 14.09
N LEU A 185 -16.27 0.09 15.02
CA LEU A 185 -16.07 -1.26 15.56
C LEU A 185 -17.12 -1.64 16.59
N VAL A 186 -17.51 -0.69 17.46
CA VAL A 186 -18.39 -0.90 18.64
C VAL A 186 -19.68 -1.65 18.31
N PRO A 187 -20.40 -1.36 17.20
CA PRO A 187 -21.58 -2.13 16.80
C PRO A 187 -21.35 -3.64 16.64
N PHE A 188 -20.11 -4.06 16.42
CA PHE A 188 -19.71 -5.46 16.24
C PHE A 188 -19.09 -6.08 17.52
N CYS A 189 -19.15 -5.40 18.66
CA CYS A 189 -18.52 -5.83 19.92
C CYS A 189 -18.85 -7.25 20.37
N LYS A 190 -20.06 -7.74 20.05
CA LYS A 190 -20.47 -9.12 20.37
C LYS A 190 -19.68 -10.20 19.65
N GLN A 191 -19.04 -9.83 18.55
CA GLN A 191 -18.22 -10.72 17.73
C GLN A 191 -16.73 -10.64 18.09
N TRP A 192 -16.30 -9.67 18.89
CA TRP A 192 -14.89 -9.48 19.20
C TRP A 192 -14.35 -10.67 19.98
N LYS A 193 -13.31 -11.29 19.45
CA LYS A 193 -12.56 -12.39 20.08
C LYS A 193 -11.16 -11.96 20.48
N TYR A 194 -10.53 -11.11 19.67
CA TYR A 194 -9.25 -10.48 19.97
C TYR A 194 -9.32 -8.99 19.66
N LEU A 195 -8.85 -8.16 20.59
CA LEU A 195 -8.77 -6.71 20.42
C LEU A 195 -7.39 -6.21 20.87
N ASN A 196 -6.62 -5.63 19.95
CA ASN A 196 -5.37 -4.94 20.27
C ASN A 196 -5.50 -3.45 19.94
N LEU A 197 -5.41 -2.60 20.96
CA LEU A 197 -5.44 -1.15 20.86
C LEU A 197 -4.07 -0.61 21.29
N GLN A 198 -3.32 -0.09 20.34
CA GLN A 198 -2.06 0.61 20.58
C GLN A 198 -2.29 2.09 20.34
N VAL A 199 -2.52 2.83 21.43
CA VAL A 199 -2.91 4.25 21.41
C VAL A 199 -1.93 5.05 22.26
N HIS A 200 -1.60 6.28 21.88
CA HIS A 200 -0.52 7.04 22.54
C HIS A 200 -0.86 7.42 23.99
N ASN A 201 -2.13 7.64 24.29
CA ASN A 201 -2.62 7.76 25.66
C ASN A 201 -4.10 7.40 25.64
N PRO A 202 -4.56 6.24 26.19
CA PRO A 202 -5.96 5.84 26.15
C PRO A 202 -6.83 6.88 26.86
N SER A 203 -7.25 7.86 26.08
CA SER A 203 -7.91 9.06 26.57
C SER A 203 -9.28 8.67 27.10
N VAL A 204 -9.86 9.55 27.94
CA VAL A 204 -11.22 9.34 28.45
C VAL A 204 -12.22 8.99 27.33
N PRO A 205 -12.23 9.66 26.16
CA PRO A 205 -13.11 9.31 25.05
C PRO A 205 -12.96 7.86 24.55
N VAL A 206 -11.73 7.37 24.39
CA VAL A 206 -11.45 5.99 23.97
C VAL A 206 -11.98 4.99 24.99
N LEU A 207 -11.74 5.24 26.28
CA LEU A 207 -12.21 4.38 27.37
C LEU A 207 -13.73 4.45 27.57
N GLU A 208 -14.35 5.61 27.33
CA GLU A 208 -15.81 5.79 27.36
C GLU A 208 -16.48 5.08 26.18
N ALA A 209 -15.90 5.12 24.97
CA ALA A 209 -16.43 4.40 23.81
C ALA A 209 -16.47 2.87 24.04
N LEU A 210 -15.58 2.37 24.90
CA LEU A 210 -15.52 0.96 25.29
C LEU A 210 -16.32 0.64 26.55
N ARG A 211 -16.81 1.63 27.29
CA ARG A 211 -17.46 1.42 28.59
C ARG A 211 -18.80 0.71 28.44
N GLY A 212 -18.99 -0.35 29.22
CA GLY A 212 -20.29 -1.04 29.31
C GLY A 212 -20.66 -1.89 28.08
N LEU A 213 -19.70 -2.17 27.19
CA LEU A 213 -19.93 -3.06 26.06
C LEU A 213 -20.17 -4.51 26.52
N ASP A 214 -21.04 -5.20 25.79
CA ASP A 214 -21.30 -6.63 25.93
C ASP A 214 -20.40 -7.40 24.96
N VAL A 215 -19.32 -8.00 25.47
CA VAL A 215 -18.24 -8.64 24.69
C VAL A 215 -18.09 -10.14 25.03
N PRO A 216 -19.13 -10.96 24.79
CA PRO A 216 -19.20 -12.35 25.27
C PRO A 216 -18.15 -13.29 24.67
N LEU A 217 -17.60 -12.97 23.49
CA LEU A 217 -16.61 -13.80 22.80
C LEU A 217 -15.16 -13.37 23.05
N LEU A 218 -14.93 -12.29 23.79
CA LEU A 218 -13.61 -11.70 23.92
C LEU A 218 -12.71 -12.59 24.77
N GLU A 219 -11.66 -13.14 24.14
CA GLU A 219 -10.68 -14.03 24.77
C GLU A 219 -9.35 -13.34 25.05
N SER A 220 -9.06 -12.23 24.37
CA SER A 220 -7.83 -11.48 24.57
C SER A 220 -8.03 -10.01 24.24
N VAL A 221 -7.51 -9.16 25.13
CA VAL A 221 -7.48 -7.71 24.96
C VAL A 221 -6.09 -7.20 25.31
N ILE A 222 -5.56 -6.34 24.46
CA ILE A 222 -4.30 -5.66 24.67
C ILE A 222 -4.59 -4.18 24.50
N ILE A 223 -4.33 -3.40 25.54
CA ILE A 223 -4.40 -1.94 25.48
C ILE A 223 -3.04 -1.45 25.92
N LEU A 224 -2.24 -1.02 24.94
CA LEU A 224 -0.89 -0.54 25.17
C LEU A 224 -0.84 0.94 24.87
N ARG A 225 -0.07 1.64 25.70
CA ARG A 225 0.41 2.98 25.39
C ARG A 225 1.41 2.85 24.23
N HIS A 226 1.26 3.61 23.16
CA HIS A 226 2.31 3.74 22.15
C HIS A 226 3.47 4.53 22.78
N VAL A 227 4.57 3.85 23.09
CA VAL A 227 5.80 4.45 23.62
C VAL A 227 6.73 4.69 22.43
N SER A 228 7.05 5.95 22.12
CA SER A 228 8.12 6.26 21.17
C SER A 228 9.45 5.76 21.75
N TRP A 229 10.44 5.45 20.91
CA TRP A 229 11.73 4.87 21.34
C TRP A 229 12.57 5.79 22.25
N GLU A 230 12.07 6.95 22.66
CA GLU A 230 12.79 7.97 23.44
C GLU A 230 12.17 8.25 24.83
N ASP A 231 10.99 7.70 25.15
CA ASP A 231 10.33 7.99 26.44
C ASP A 231 10.78 7.03 27.55
N ASP A 232 11.51 7.60 28.52
CA ASP A 232 12.00 6.97 29.74
C ASP A 232 10.84 6.53 30.65
N PHE A 233 11.04 5.39 31.33
CA PHE A 233 10.04 4.74 32.17
C PHE A 233 9.78 5.54 33.46
N ASP A 234 8.63 6.21 33.56
CA ASP A 234 8.01 6.45 34.85
C ASP A 234 6.47 6.50 34.76
N ASP A 235 5.86 5.65 35.59
CA ASP A 235 4.47 5.61 36.08
C ASP A 235 3.30 5.83 35.09
N ASP A 236 2.39 4.84 34.98
CA ASP A 236 1.07 5.01 35.59
C ASP A 236 0.22 3.73 35.48
N ARG A 237 -0.45 3.40 36.58
CA ARG A 237 -1.45 2.34 36.66
C ARG A 237 -2.67 2.71 35.81
N ALA A 238 -2.68 2.31 34.54
CA ALA A 238 -3.85 2.40 33.69
C ALA A 238 -5.01 1.59 34.32
N ARG A 239 -6.07 2.29 34.74
CA ARG A 239 -7.32 1.65 35.15
C ARG A 239 -7.90 0.96 33.93
N TYR A 240 -7.86 -0.37 33.93
CA TYR A 240 -8.43 -1.17 32.84
C TYR A 240 -9.92 -0.82 32.61
N PRO A 241 -10.40 -0.83 31.36
CA PRO A 241 -11.79 -0.51 31.03
C PRO A 241 -12.79 -1.43 31.76
N SER A 242 -13.96 -0.90 32.14
CA SER A 242 -14.95 -1.67 32.91
C SER A 242 -15.68 -2.75 32.11
N PHE A 243 -15.63 -2.74 30.78
CA PHE A 243 -16.22 -3.80 29.95
C PHE A 243 -15.51 -5.15 30.10
N LEU A 244 -14.32 -5.21 30.70
CA LEU A 244 -13.68 -6.50 30.98
C LEU A 244 -14.49 -7.37 31.95
N SER A 245 -15.35 -6.74 32.78
CA SER A 245 -16.27 -7.46 33.67
C SER A 245 -17.37 -8.23 32.94
N THR A 246 -17.62 -7.92 31.66
CA THR A 246 -18.62 -8.59 30.82
C THR A 246 -17.98 -9.55 29.80
N ALA A 247 -16.66 -9.79 29.89
CA ALA A 247 -15.93 -10.76 29.09
C ALA A 247 -15.70 -12.06 29.90
N PRO A 248 -16.59 -13.07 29.80
CA PRO A 248 -16.50 -14.28 30.62
C PRO A 248 -15.24 -15.09 30.35
N SER A 249 -14.67 -15.02 29.15
CA SER A 249 -13.45 -15.75 28.78
C SER A 249 -12.16 -15.09 29.29
N LEU A 250 -12.22 -13.87 29.83
CA LEU A 250 -11.08 -13.16 30.43
C LEU A 250 -11.02 -13.30 31.96
N CYS A 251 -12.06 -13.87 32.58
CA CYS A 251 -12.19 -14.03 34.04
C CYS A 251 -11.68 -15.39 34.53
#